data_AF-K1GGZ0-F1
#
_entry.id   AF-K1GGZ0-F1
#
_cell.length_a   1.000
_cell.length_b   1.000
_cell.length_c   1.000
_cell.angle_alpha   90.00
_cell.angle_beta   90.00
_cell.angle_gamma   90.00
#
_symmetry.space_group_name_H-M   'P 1'
#
loop_
_entity.id
_entity.type
_entity.pdbx_description
1 polymer ?
#
loop_
_entity_poly.entity_id
_entity_poly.type
_entity_poly.pdbx_seq_one_letter_code
_entity_poly.pdbx_strand_id
1 'polypeptide(L)'
;MNLSLEDVKGKVLIISQFTLYGNSIKGNRPSFIDAAKPDYAKDLYLKFIEEFKSFGIETQEGEFGADMKVELLNDGPVTIIIDTKDANIK
;
A
#
# COMPACT_ATOMS: atom_id res chain seq x y z
N MET A 1 15.25 15.12 0.02
CA MET A 1 13.87 14.63 -0.18
C MET A 1 12.91 15.79 0.00
N ASN A 2 12.73 16.57 -1.05
CA ASN A 2 11.93 17.81 -1.06
C ASN A 2 11.07 17.93 -2.33
N LEU A 3 11.08 16.89 -3.15
CA LEU A 3 10.24 16.74 -4.33
C LEU A 3 9.31 15.56 -4.06
N SER A 4 8.03 15.75 -4.38
CA SER A 4 7.01 14.73 -4.37
C SER A 4 7.11 13.81 -5.59
N LEU A 5 6.28 12.77 -5.63
CA LEU A 5 6.15 11.90 -6.81
C LEU A 5 5.68 12.69 -8.05
N GLU A 6 4.78 13.66 -7.86
CA GLU A 6 4.27 14.51 -8.95
C GLU A 6 5.36 15.43 -9.52
N ASP A 7 6.17 16.05 -8.66
CA ASP A 7 7.24 16.96 -9.08
C ASP A 7 8.26 16.28 -10.01
N VAL A 8 8.51 14.99 -9.77
CA VAL A 8 9.44 14.18 -10.58
C VAL A 8 8.77 13.41 -11.70
N LYS A 9 7.44 13.57 -11.88
CA LYS A 9 6.62 12.80 -12.82
C LYS A 9 6.85 11.29 -12.66
N GLY A 10 6.93 10.86 -11.40
CA GLY A 10 7.12 9.48 -11.03
C GLY A 10 5.90 8.63 -11.34
N LYS A 11 6.10 7.32 -11.23
CA LYS A 11 5.05 6.31 -11.43
C LYS A 11 4.87 5.53 -10.14
N VAL A 12 3.70 4.93 -9.95
CA VAL A 12 3.40 4.12 -8.77
C VAL A 12 2.99 2.71 -9.15
N LEU A 13 3.43 1.72 -8.37
CA LEU A 13 2.94 0.34 -8.38
C LEU A 13 2.23 0.07 -7.05
N ILE A 14 0.93 -0.22 -7.10
CA ILE A 14 0.10 -0.42 -5.89
C ILE A 14 -0.24 -1.91 -5.73
N ILE A 15 0.27 -2.52 -4.67
CA ILE A 15 0.05 -3.94 -4.34
C ILE A 15 -0.72 -4.04 -3.02
N SER A 16 -1.83 -4.79 -3.01
CA SER A 16 -2.59 -5.07 -1.78
C SER A 16 -1.76 -5.94 -0.82
N GLN A 17 -1.59 -5.53 0.44
CA GLN A 17 -0.76 -6.24 1.41
C GLN A 17 -1.39 -6.30 2.81
N PHE A 18 -2.26 -7.29 3.05
CA PHE A 18 -2.94 -7.44 4.35
C PHE A 18 -1.97 -7.77 5.51
N THR A 19 -0.81 -8.35 5.21
CA THR A 19 0.16 -8.77 6.25
C THR A 19 0.80 -7.61 6.99
N LEU A 20 0.65 -6.37 6.51
CA LEU A 20 1.05 -5.17 7.27
C LEU A 20 0.29 -5.05 8.61
N TYR A 21 -0.90 -5.64 8.72
CA TYR A 21 -1.66 -5.76 9.98
C TYR A 21 -1.24 -6.97 10.85
N GLY A 22 -0.15 -7.67 10.50
CA GLY A 22 0.33 -8.84 11.23
C GLY A 22 0.79 -8.50 12.65
N ASN A 23 0.05 -8.96 13.65
CA ASN A 23 0.39 -8.82 15.06
C ASN A 23 1.02 -10.12 15.60
N SER A 24 2.30 -10.07 15.93
CA SER A 24 3.09 -11.19 16.47
C SER A 24 3.44 -11.04 17.95
N ILE A 25 2.77 -10.16 18.70
CA ILE A 25 3.09 -9.90 20.13
C ILE A 25 2.94 -11.17 20.98
N LYS A 26 2.01 -12.08 20.61
CA LYS A 26 1.70 -13.31 21.37
C LYS A 26 2.46 -14.56 20.91
N GLY A 27 3.37 -14.45 19.93
CA GLY A 27 4.18 -15.57 19.46
C GLY A 27 4.60 -15.45 17.99
N ASN A 28 5.25 -16.49 17.47
CA ASN A 28 5.87 -16.47 16.13
C ASN A 28 4.87 -16.54 14.95
N ARG A 29 3.60 -16.85 15.21
CA ARG A 29 2.55 -16.86 14.19
C ARG A 29 1.78 -15.54 14.27
N PRO A 30 1.91 -14.64 13.28
CA PRO A 30 1.14 -13.39 13.27
C PRO A 30 -0.37 -13.67 13.20
N SER A 31 -1.13 -12.87 13.94
CA SER A 31 -2.57 -12.71 13.76
C SER A 31 -2.85 -11.54 12.82
N PHE A 32 -3.91 -11.61 12.04
CA PHE A 32 -4.31 -10.56 11.08
C PHE A 32 -5.73 -10.06 11.36
N ILE A 33 -6.18 -10.16 12.61
CA ILE A 33 -7.55 -9.82 13.01
C ILE A 33 -7.92 -8.36 12.75
N ASP A 34 -6.92 -7.48 12.72
CA ASP A 34 -7.09 -6.05 12.47
C ASP A 34 -7.16 -5.71 10.96
N ALA A 35 -6.88 -6.68 10.08
CA ALA A 35 -7.06 -6.51 8.65
C ALA A 35 -8.56 -6.54 8.28
N ALA A 36 -8.95 -5.70 7.32
CA ALA A 36 -10.31 -5.70 6.79
C ALA A 36 -10.66 -7.05 6.12
N LYS A 37 -11.95 -7.40 6.13
CA LYS A 37 -12.47 -8.56 5.39
C LYS A 37 -12.23 -8.40 3.88
N PRO A 38 -12.01 -9.49 3.12
CA PRO A 38 -11.60 -9.44 1.71
C PRO A 38 -12.48 -8.57 0.82
N ASP A 39 -13.81 -8.69 0.89
CA ASP A 39 -14.71 -7.93 0.02
C ASP A 39 -14.59 -6.42 0.25
N TYR A 40 -14.63 -6.00 1.51
CA TYR A 40 -14.47 -4.60 1.89
C TYR A 40 -13.05 -4.07 1.57
N ALA A 41 -12.03 -4.89 1.81
CA ALA A 41 -10.64 -4.54 1.50
C ALA A 41 -10.42 -4.36 -0.01
N LYS A 42 -11.05 -5.21 -0.84
CA LYS A 42 -10.99 -5.10 -2.31
C LYS A 42 -11.61 -3.80 -2.79
N ASP A 43 -12.78 -3.44 -2.28
CA ASP A 43 -13.43 -2.18 -2.63
C ASP A 43 -12.57 -0.96 -2.26
N LEU A 44 -11.94 -0.98 -1.08
CA LEU A 44 -11.02 0.07 -0.66
C LEU A 44 -9.76 0.13 -1.53
N TYR A 45 -9.19 -1.03 -1.87
CA TYR A 45 -8.02 -1.14 -2.74
C TYR A 45 -8.28 -0.54 -4.13
N LEU A 46 -9.42 -0.88 -4.75
CA LEU A 46 -9.81 -0.34 -6.05
C LEU A 46 -10.06 1.17 -5.98
N LYS A 47 -10.73 1.67 -4.94
CA LYS A 47 -10.90 3.11 -4.74
C LYS A 47 -9.57 3.85 -4.58
N PHE A 48 -8.64 3.28 -3.81
CA PHE A 48 -7.31 3.84 -3.61
C PHE A 48 -6.54 3.97 -4.93
N ILE A 49 -6.60 2.96 -5.79
CA ILE A 49 -6.02 3.00 -7.13
C ILE A 49 -6.64 4.12 -7.98
N GLU A 50 -7.97 4.20 -8.02
CA GLU A 50 -8.66 5.20 -8.83
C GLU A 50 -8.37 6.63 -8.36
N GLU A 51 -8.17 6.84 -7.06
CA GLU A 51 -7.74 8.13 -6.52
C GLU A 51 -6.35 8.54 -7.07
N PHE A 52 -5.39 7.62 -7.09
CA PHE A 52 -4.05 7.89 -7.67
C PHE A 52 -4.12 8.19 -9.17
N LYS A 53 -4.93 7.44 -9.92
CA LYS A 53 -5.17 7.72 -11.34
C LYS A 53 -5.80 9.09 -11.55
N SER A 54 -6.68 9.54 -10.66
CA SER A 54 -7.34 10.85 -10.73
C SER A 54 -6.36 12.03 -10.59
N PHE A 55 -5.23 11.84 -9.89
CA PHE A 55 -4.14 12.81 -9.82
C PHE A 55 -3.28 12.87 -11.10
N GLY A 56 -3.60 12.07 -12.12
CA GLY A 56 -2.82 11.99 -13.36
C GLY A 56 -1.49 11.25 -13.21
N ILE A 57 -1.31 10.48 -12.13
CA ILE A 57 -0.12 9.69 -11.87
C ILE A 57 -0.21 8.38 -12.67
N GLU A 58 0.85 8.04 -13.40
CA GLU A 58 0.92 6.74 -14.07
C GLU A 58 0.95 5.62 -13.02
N THR A 59 -0.14 4.86 -12.99
CA THR A 59 -0.43 3.89 -11.93
C THR A 59 -0.47 2.50 -12.52
N GLN A 60 0.32 1.60 -11.93
CA GLN A 60 0.25 0.15 -12.13
C GLN A 60 -0.31 -0.49 -10.86
N GLU A 61 -0.97 -1.63 -11.03
CA GLU A 61 -1.65 -2.35 -9.95
C GLU A 61 -1.32 -3.84 -10.01
N GLY A 62 -1.34 -4.49 -8.84
CA GLY A 62 -1.33 -5.95 -8.75
C GLY A 62 -2.73 -6.54 -8.87
N GLU A 63 -2.84 -7.85 -8.66
CA GLU A 63 -4.12 -8.55 -8.60
C GLU A 63 -4.50 -8.84 -7.14
N PHE A 64 -5.62 -8.28 -6.68
CA PHE A 64 -6.06 -8.44 -5.29
C PHE A 64 -6.31 -9.91 -4.94
N GLY A 65 -5.60 -10.40 -3.92
CA GLY A 65 -5.76 -11.76 -3.40
C GLY A 65 -5.06 -12.85 -4.23
N ALA A 66 -4.40 -12.50 -5.33
CA ALA A 66 -3.58 -13.44 -6.09
C ALA A 66 -2.22 -13.69 -5.41
N ASP A 67 -1.64 -14.85 -5.70
CA ASP A 67 -0.23 -15.12 -5.40
C ASP A 67 0.65 -14.33 -6.38
N MET A 68 1.51 -13.46 -5.86
CA MET A 68 2.29 -12.52 -6.65
C MET A 68 3.77 -12.57 -6.29
N LYS A 69 4.61 -12.43 -7.31
CA LYS A 69 6.05 -12.19 -7.18
C LYS A 69 6.33 -10.77 -7.63
N VAL A 70 6.74 -9.91 -6.70
CA VAL A 70 7.00 -8.48 -6.96
C VAL A 70 8.51 -8.25 -6.98
N GLU A 71 9.03 -7.85 -8.14
CA GLU A 71 10.42 -7.39 -8.26
C GLU A 71 10.47 -5.88 -8.06
N LEU A 72 11.42 -5.42 -7.24
CA LEU A 72 11.68 -3.99 -7.06
C LEU A 72 13.18 -3.73 -6.93
N LEU A 73 13.62 -2.57 -7.42
CA LEU A 73 14.92 -1.99 -7.13
C LEU A 73 14.69 -0.77 -6.25
N ASN A 74 15.13 -0.84 -5.00
CA ASN A 74 14.99 0.28 -4.08
C ASN A 74 16.19 1.22 -4.22
N ASP A 75 15.99 2.35 -4.88
CA ASP A 75 17.00 3.39 -5.10
C ASP A 75 17.17 4.23 -3.82
N GLY A 76 18.22 3.91 -3.05
CA GLY A 76 18.50 4.46 -1.73
C GLY A 76 19.18 3.42 -0.84
N PRO A 77 18.41 2.53 -0.16
CA PRO A 77 16.95 2.46 -0.17
C PRO A 77 16.29 3.49 0.76
N VAL A 78 15.11 3.94 0.37
CA VAL A 78 14.23 4.79 1.20
C VAL A 78 12.92 4.03 1.42
N THR A 79 12.53 3.86 2.67
CA THR A 79 11.27 3.20 3.03
C THR A 79 10.51 4.10 4.00
N ILE A 80 9.27 4.42 3.66
CA ILE A 80 8.38 5.23 4.49
C ILE A 80 7.16 4.39 4.81
N ILE A 81 6.82 4.30 6.10
CA ILE A 81 5.61 3.62 6.59
C ILE A 81 4.65 4.70 7.08
N ILE A 82 3.40 4.64 6.64
CA ILE A 82 2.35 5.58 7.01
C ILE A 82 1.16 4.77 7.49
N ASP A 83 0.69 5.04 8.71
CA ASP A 83 -0.64 4.63 9.17
C ASP A 83 -1.52 5.87 9.29
N THR A 84 -2.67 5.86 8.62
CA THR A 84 -3.65 6.95 8.69
C THR A 84 -4.15 7.22 10.11
N LYS A 85 -4.06 6.24 11.03
CA LYS A 85 -4.40 6.43 12.44
C LYS A 85 -3.42 7.34 13.19
N ASP A 86 -2.17 7.40 12.73
CA ASP A 86 -1.13 8.26 13.29
C ASP A 86 -1.08 9.63 12.59
N ALA A 87 -1.74 9.74 11.43
CA ALA A 87 -1.85 10.99 10.70
C ALA A 87 -2.95 11.87 11.31
N ASN A 88 -2.64 13.16 11.52
CA ASN A 88 -3.64 14.19 11.82
C ASN A 88 -4.44 14.50 10.54
N ILE A 89 -5.31 13.57 10.14
CA ILE A 89 -6.24 13.76 9.04
C ILE A 89 -7.43 14.56 9.61
N LYS A 90 -7.62 15.79 9.12
CA LYS A 90 -8.79 16.62 9.45
C LYS A 90 -10.03 16.13 8.74
#